data_AF-D5T255-F1
#
_entry.id   AF-D5T255-F1
#
_cell.length_a   1.000
_cell.length_b   1.000
_cell.length_c   1.000
_cell.angle_alpha   90.00
_cell.angle_beta   90.00
_cell.angle_gamma   90.00
#
_symmetry.space_group_name_H-M   'P 1'
#
loop_
_entity.id
_entity.type
_entity.pdbx_description
1 polymer ?
#
loop_
_entity_poly.entity_id
_entity_poly.type
_entity_poly.pdbx_seq_one_letter_code
_entity_poly.pdbx_strand_id
1 'polypeptide(L)'
;MSAWGALTDFFKRYTSFRGTSSRRAYNWMTWFWGVIYVMIAVIIIGVAGLGSFLGKHGEVATDTRPLLGTIILVLLISLMMSIIVIIPNLALYSRRLHDMGYSGWWQVAPLIINVVITLGIMYFGKSESDLSWGPSVISFGFNLWLSFMPSKTNTRYS
;
A
#
# COMPACT_ATOMS: atom_id res chain seq x y z
N MET A 1 -0.08 -20.33 -9.75
CA MET A 1 0.27 -19.95 -8.36
C MET A 1 -1.01 -19.71 -7.58
N SER A 2 -1.16 -20.36 -6.43
CA SER A 2 -2.26 -20.14 -5.48
C SER A 2 -1.99 -18.93 -4.58
N ALA A 3 -3.01 -18.44 -3.86
CA ALA A 3 -2.87 -17.34 -2.92
C ALA A 3 -1.82 -17.63 -1.83
N TRP A 4 -1.89 -18.81 -1.20
CA TRP A 4 -0.91 -19.26 -0.22
C TRP A 4 0.51 -19.38 -0.81
N GLY A 5 0.61 -19.89 -2.04
CA GLY A 5 1.88 -19.95 -2.75
C GLY A 5 2.51 -18.57 -2.96
N ALA A 6 1.70 -17.57 -3.31
CA ALA A 6 2.17 -16.19 -3.48
C ALA A 6 2.64 -15.56 -2.16
N LEU A 7 1.89 -15.77 -1.07
CA LEU A 7 2.26 -15.27 0.27
C LEU A 7 3.58 -15.88 0.76
N THR A 8 3.75 -17.19 0.59
CA THR A 8 4.99 -17.85 0.99
C THR A 8 6.17 -17.43 0.10
N ASP A 9 5.98 -17.26 -1.21
CA ASP A 9 7.02 -16.74 -2.11
C ASP A 9 7.42 -15.29 -1.76
N PHE A 10 6.44 -14.47 -1.40
CA PHE A 10 6.65 -13.07 -0.97
C PHE A 10 7.63 -12.97 0.20
N PHE A 11 7.42 -13.76 1.26
CA PHE A 11 8.31 -13.77 2.42
C PHE A 11 9.59 -14.57 2.21
N LYS A 12 9.57 -15.66 1.41
CA LYS A 12 10.78 -16.45 1.17
C LYS A 12 11.80 -15.74 0.29
N ARG A 13 11.34 -14.98 -0.70
CA ARG A 13 12.19 -14.29 -1.68
C ARG A 13 12.24 -12.78 -1.46
N TYR A 14 12.08 -12.34 -0.21
CA TYR A 14 11.99 -10.92 0.10
C TYR A 14 13.27 -10.13 -0.20
N THR A 15 14.45 -10.76 -0.16
CA THR A 15 15.74 -10.12 -0.51
C THR A 15 16.14 -10.33 -1.98
N SER A 16 15.36 -11.11 -2.74
CA SER A 16 15.70 -11.46 -4.12
C SER A 16 15.06 -10.46 -5.09
N PHE A 17 15.87 -9.49 -5.53
CA PHE A 17 15.46 -8.51 -6.54
C PHE A 17 15.66 -9.01 -7.98
N ARG A 18 16.39 -10.11 -8.16
CA ARG A 18 16.60 -10.78 -9.46
C ARG A 18 15.52 -11.84 -9.68
N GLY A 19 15.35 -12.24 -10.94
CA GLY A 19 14.27 -13.14 -11.31
C GLY A 19 13.00 -12.40 -11.69
N THR A 20 12.00 -13.18 -12.10
CA THR A 20 10.66 -12.71 -12.40
C THR A 20 9.66 -13.24 -11.37
N SER A 21 8.54 -12.52 -11.24
CA SER A 21 7.37 -12.98 -10.50
C SER A 21 6.19 -12.98 -11.44
N SER A 22 5.50 -14.12 -11.52
CA SER A 22 4.34 -14.24 -12.40
C SER A 22 3.29 -13.18 -12.06
N ARG A 23 2.55 -12.72 -13.07
CA ARG A 23 1.40 -11.81 -12.89
C ARG A 23 0.42 -12.26 -11.81
N ARG A 24 0.17 -13.57 -11.70
CA ARG A 24 -0.72 -14.13 -10.67
C ARG A 24 -0.15 -13.95 -9.26
N ALA A 25 1.16 -14.09 -9.07
CA ALA A 25 1.82 -13.87 -7.78
C ALA A 25 1.62 -12.42 -7.29
N TYR A 26 1.90 -11.46 -8.19
CA TYR A 26 1.72 -10.04 -7.93
C TYR A 26 0.26 -9.73 -7.57
N ASN A 27 -0.69 -10.16 -8.41
CA ASN A 27 -2.11 -9.88 -8.18
C ASN A 27 -2.63 -10.49 -6.88
N TRP A 28 -2.21 -11.70 -6.50
CA TRP A 28 -2.59 -12.27 -5.21
C TRP A 28 -2.13 -11.40 -4.03
N MET A 29 -0.91 -10.85 -4.09
CA MET A 29 -0.42 -9.95 -3.06
C MET A 29 -1.18 -8.62 -3.04
N THR A 30 -1.47 -8.04 -4.21
CA THR A 30 -2.28 -6.82 -4.33
C THR A 30 -3.67 -7.01 -3.73
N TRP A 31 -4.33 -8.13 -4.02
CA TRP A 31 -5.64 -8.47 -3.44
C TRP A 31 -5.56 -8.69 -1.94
N PHE A 32 -4.55 -9.40 -1.45
CA PHE A 32 -4.33 -9.61 -0.02
C PHE A 32 -4.23 -8.27 0.73
N TRP A 33 -3.42 -7.33 0.22
CA TRP A 33 -3.33 -5.99 0.79
C TRP A 33 -4.65 -5.23 0.69
N GLY A 34 -5.34 -5.30 -0.46
CA GLY A 34 -6.64 -4.66 -0.67
C GLY A 34 -7.70 -5.11 0.34
N VAL A 35 -7.78 -6.41 0.62
CA VAL A 35 -8.70 -6.96 1.63
C VAL A 35 -8.36 -6.44 3.02
N ILE A 36 -7.07 -6.40 3.39
CA ILE A 36 -6.65 -5.85 4.69
C ILE A 36 -7.06 -4.37 4.81
N TYR A 37 -6.82 -3.56 3.77
CA TYR A 37 -7.21 -2.14 3.78
C TYR A 37 -8.72 -1.96 3.91
N VAL A 38 -9.53 -2.74 3.19
CA VAL A 38 -11.00 -2.69 3.29
C VAL A 38 -11.47 -3.12 4.68
N MET A 39 -10.92 -4.19 5.24
CA MET A 39 -11.27 -4.65 6.59
C MET A 39 -10.97 -3.57 7.65
N ILE A 40 -9.80 -2.93 7.57
CA ILE A 40 -9.42 -1.84 8.47
C ILE A 40 -10.39 -0.66 8.32
N ALA A 41 -10.71 -0.26 7.08
CA ALA A 41 -11.65 0.84 6.84
C ALA A 41 -13.05 0.55 7.42
N VAL A 42 -13.57 -0.67 7.24
CA VAL A 42 -14.85 -1.09 7.82
C VAL A 42 -14.81 -1.05 9.35
N ILE A 43 -13.72 -1.53 9.97
CA ILE A 43 -13.56 -1.48 11.42
C ILE A 43 -13.53 -0.02 11.92
N ILE A 44 -12.78 0.86 11.26
CA ILE A 44 -12.69 2.28 11.63
C ILE A 44 -14.07 2.94 11.56
N ILE A 45 -14.79 2.75 10.45
CA ILE A 45 -16.14 3.31 10.27
C ILE A 45 -17.10 2.73 11.32
N GLY A 46 -17.04 1.42 11.57
CA GLY A 46 -17.86 0.75 12.57
C GLY A 46 -17.61 1.29 13.99
N VAL A 47 -16.35 1.41 14.40
CA VAL A 47 -15.96 1.94 15.72
C VAL A 47 -16.34 3.41 15.85
N ALA A 48 -16.10 4.24 14.84
CA ALA A 48 -16.47 5.65 14.86
C ALA A 48 -18.00 5.84 14.91
N GLY A 49 -18.74 5.05 14.13
CA GLY A 49 -20.20 5.02 14.14
C GLY A 49 -20.77 4.58 15.49
N LEU A 50 -20.22 3.51 16.08
CA LEU A 50 -20.59 3.05 17.42
C LEU A 50 -20.28 4.10 18.49
N GLY A 51 -19.10 4.74 18.45
CA GLY A 51 -18.74 5.81 19.38
C GLY A 51 -19.67 7.01 19.29
N SER A 52 -20.02 7.42 18.06
CA SER A 52 -20.97 8.53 17.81
C SER A 52 -22.39 8.18 18.28
N PHE A 53 -22.83 6.94 18.07
CA PHE A 53 -24.12 6.45 18.52
C PHE A 53 -24.21 6.40 20.06
N LEU A 54 -23.22 5.79 20.71
CA LEU A 54 -23.18 5.64 22.17
C LEU A 54 -22.99 7.00 22.87
N GLY A 55 -22.17 7.90 22.32
CA GLY A 55 -21.95 9.24 22.86
C GLY A 55 -23.18 10.16 22.76
N LYS A 56 -24.10 9.90 21.83
CA LYS A 56 -25.38 10.63 21.73
C LYS A 56 -26.41 10.14 22.75
N HIS A 57 -26.25 8.93 23.27
CA HIS A 57 -27.24 8.26 24.13
C HIS A 57 -26.76 8.01 25.57
N GLY A 58 -25.54 8.37 25.93
CA GLY A 58 -25.02 8.23 27.30
C GLY A 58 -24.14 9.40 27.71
N GLU A 59 -24.09 9.66 29.02
CA GLU A 59 -23.04 10.49 29.64
C GLU A 59 -21.71 9.73 29.59
N VAL A 60 -21.11 9.65 28.40
CA VAL A 60 -19.81 9.02 28.22
C VAL A 60 -18.76 9.95 28.82
N ALA A 61 -18.11 9.51 29.89
CA ALA A 61 -16.98 10.20 30.49
C ALA A 61 -15.93 10.52 29.40
N THR A 62 -15.73 11.81 29.14
CA THR A 62 -14.79 12.35 28.14
C THR A 62 -13.34 12.25 28.61
N ASP A 63 -12.95 11.13 29.21
CA ASP A 63 -11.55 10.87 29.51
C ASP A 63 -10.83 10.52 28.21
N THR A 64 -10.14 11.51 27.65
CA THR A 64 -9.36 11.41 26.40
C THR A 64 -8.04 10.66 26.57
N ARG A 65 -7.65 10.34 27.81
CA ARG A 65 -6.41 9.63 28.16
C ARG A 65 -6.29 8.22 27.56
N PRO A 66 -7.30 7.32 27.64
CA PRO A 66 -7.26 6.01 26.97
C PRO A 66 -7.19 6.11 25.43
N LEU A 67 -7.71 7.19 24.84
CA LEU A 67 -7.64 7.43 23.39
C LEU A 67 -6.20 7.71 22.93
N LEU A 68 -5.43 8.49 23.69
CA LEU A 68 -4.03 8.74 23.38
C LEU A 68 -3.18 7.46 23.45
N GLY A 69 -3.37 6.63 24.48
CA GLY A 69 -2.62 5.36 24.62
C GLY A 69 -2.90 4.37 23.48
N THR A 70 -4.16 4.27 23.05
CA THR A 70 -4.55 3.41 21.92
C THR A 70 -4.00 3.92 20.59
N ILE A 71 -4.02 5.24 20.34
CA ILE A 71 -3.41 5.84 19.13
C ILE A 71 -1.92 5.53 19.06
N ILE A 72 -1.18 5.74 20.15
CA ILE A 72 0.27 5.48 20.18
C ILE A 72 0.56 4.00 19.91
N LEU A 73 -0.20 3.08 20.52
CA LEU A 73 -0.03 1.65 20.30
C LEU A 73 -0.25 1.27 18.83
N VAL A 74 -1.32 1.78 18.21
CA VAL A 74 -1.65 1.53 16.79
C VAL A 74 -0.55 2.07 15.87
N LEU A 75 -0.01 3.27 16.16
CA LEU A 75 1.10 3.85 15.40
C LEU A 75 2.36 3.00 15.48
N LEU A 76 2.73 2.52 16.68
CA LEU A 76 3.90 1.67 16.88
C LEU A 76 3.77 0.34 16.11
N ILE A 77 2.63 -0.33 16.22
CA ILE A 77 2.37 -1.58 15.48
C ILE A 77 2.43 -1.33 13.98
N SER A 78 1.80 -0.25 13.50
CA SER A 78 1.82 0.11 12.08
C SER A 78 3.23 0.38 11.57
N LEU A 79 4.05 1.08 12.36
CA LEU A 79 5.45 1.34 12.04
C LEU A 79 6.24 0.03 11.93
N MET A 80 6.14 -0.85 12.92
CA MET A 80 6.83 -2.14 12.92
C MET A 80 6.44 -2.98 11.70
N MET A 81 5.14 -3.07 11.42
CA MET A 81 4.63 -3.81 10.26
C MET A 81 5.14 -3.23 8.94
N SER A 82 5.19 -1.90 8.81
CA SER A 82 5.68 -1.26 7.58
C SER A 82 7.14 -1.60 7.29
N ILE A 83 7.99 -1.64 8.32
CA ILE A 83 9.41 -2.01 8.20
C ILE A 83 9.55 -3.48 7.76
N ILE A 84 8.70 -4.38 8.26
CA ILE A 84 8.75 -5.80 7.88
C ILE A 84 8.40 -5.99 6.40
N VAL A 85 7.42 -5.24 5.89
CA VAL A 85 6.87 -5.49 4.53
C VAL A 85 7.44 -4.59 3.44
N ILE A 86 8.21 -3.55 3.79
CA ILE A 86 8.79 -2.63 2.80
C ILE A 86 9.73 -3.36 1.83
N ILE A 87 10.67 -4.15 2.34
CA ILE A 87 11.66 -4.87 1.52
C ILE A 87 10.97 -5.93 0.64
N PRO A 88 10.10 -6.83 1.19
CA PRO A 88 9.34 -7.77 0.37
C PRO A 88 8.52 -7.11 -0.76
N ASN A 89 7.86 -5.97 -0.50
CA ASN A 89 7.07 -5.26 -1.51
C ASN A 89 7.96 -4.71 -2.64
N LEU A 90 9.11 -4.09 -2.30
CA LEU A 90 10.07 -3.61 -3.29
C LEU A 90 10.62 -4.75 -4.16
N ALA A 91 10.90 -5.90 -3.55
CA ALA A 91 11.36 -7.09 -4.28
C ALA A 91 10.28 -7.64 -5.22
N LEU A 92 9.02 -7.69 -4.77
CA LEU A 92 7.89 -8.13 -5.60
C LEU A 92 7.67 -7.19 -6.80
N TYR A 93 7.69 -5.87 -6.59
CA TYR A 93 7.53 -4.88 -7.66
C TYR A 93 8.67 -4.94 -8.67
N SER A 94 9.92 -5.03 -8.20
CA SER A 94 11.08 -5.20 -9.06
C SER A 94 10.95 -6.46 -9.95
N ARG A 95 10.63 -7.60 -9.35
CA ARG A 95 10.44 -8.87 -10.08
C ARG A 95 9.27 -8.81 -11.07
N ARG A 96 8.20 -8.08 -10.74
CA ARG A 96 7.07 -7.88 -11.64
C ARG A 96 7.42 -6.97 -12.82
N LEU A 97 8.21 -5.92 -12.59
CA LEU A 97 8.75 -5.07 -13.66
C LEU A 97 9.66 -5.88 -14.59
N HIS A 98 10.54 -6.72 -14.04
CA HIS A 98 11.39 -7.62 -14.84
C HIS A 98 10.58 -8.61 -15.68
N ASP A 99 9.47 -9.14 -15.13
CA ASP A 99 8.53 -10.02 -15.85
C ASP A 99 7.87 -9.33 -17.05
N MET A 100 7.74 -8.00 -17.01
CA MET A 100 7.22 -7.18 -18.12
C MET A 100 8.33 -6.67 -19.05
N GLY A 101 9.60 -6.98 -18.76
CA GLY A 101 10.78 -6.55 -19.51
C GLY A 101 11.27 -5.14 -19.20
N TYR A 102 10.84 -4.53 -18.09
CA TYR A 102 11.31 -3.24 -17.60
C TYR A 102 12.35 -3.42 -16.48
N SER A 103 13.19 -2.41 -16.24
CA SER A 103 14.09 -2.42 -15.08
C SER A 103 13.31 -2.26 -13.77
N GLY A 104 13.78 -2.88 -12.68
CA GLY A 104 13.18 -2.74 -11.35
C GLY A 104 13.15 -1.30 -10.81
N TRP A 105 13.93 -0.39 -11.39
CA TRP A 105 13.96 1.04 -11.04
C TRP A 105 12.71 1.81 -11.47
N TRP A 106 11.87 1.27 -12.36
CA TRP A 106 10.62 1.91 -12.76
C TRP A 106 9.64 2.14 -11.62
N GLN A 107 9.78 1.43 -10.49
CA GLN A 107 8.99 1.69 -9.28
C GLN A 107 9.30 3.05 -8.62
N VAL A 108 10.42 3.71 -8.97
CA VAL A 108 10.77 5.04 -8.47
C VAL A 108 10.01 6.15 -9.21
N ALA A 109 9.60 5.91 -10.46
CA ALA A 109 8.86 6.90 -11.26
C ALA A 109 7.58 7.43 -10.57
N PRO A 110 6.65 6.58 -10.08
CA PRO A 110 5.47 7.08 -9.37
C PRO A 110 5.84 7.83 -8.08
N LEU A 111 6.92 7.45 -7.39
CA LEU A 111 7.38 8.16 -6.18
C LEU A 111 7.84 9.58 -6.51
N ILE A 112 8.65 9.77 -7.56
CA ILE A 112 9.11 11.08 -7.99
C ILE A 112 7.91 11.96 -8.40
N ILE A 113 6.99 11.42 -9.19
CA ILE A 113 5.80 12.15 -9.64
C ILE A 113 4.97 12.61 -8.43
N ASN A 114 4.75 11.73 -7.45
CA ASN A 114 4.01 12.08 -6.24
C ASN A 114 4.69 13.19 -5.44
N VAL A 115 6.02 13.12 -5.27
CA VAL A 115 6.78 14.17 -4.56
C VAL A 115 6.68 15.51 -5.28
N VAL A 116 6.82 15.52 -6.62
CA VAL A 116 6.71 16.75 -7.42
C VAL A 116 5.32 17.37 -7.31
N ILE A 117 4.26 16.55 -7.39
CA ILE A 117 2.87 17.02 -7.23
C ILE A 117 2.68 17.64 -5.85
N THR A 118 3.09 16.94 -4.79
CA THR A 118 2.93 17.42 -3.40
C THR A 118 3.68 18.72 -3.16
N LEU A 119 4.95 18.82 -3.60
CA LEU A 119 5.73 20.05 -3.48
C LEU A 119 5.15 21.20 -4.32
N GLY A 120 4.61 20.89 -5.50
CA GLY A 120 3.90 21.86 -6.33
C GLY A 120 2.66 22.42 -5.62
N ILE A 121 1.85 21.58 -5.00
CA ILE A 121 0.68 22.03 -4.22
C ILE A 121 1.11 22.99 -3.10
N MET A 122 2.15 22.63 -2.35
CA MET A 122 2.70 23.47 -1.28
C MET A 122 3.23 24.80 -1.81
N TYR A 123 3.91 24.81 -2.97
CA TYR A 123 4.51 26.01 -3.55
C TYR A 123 3.48 26.98 -4.13
N PHE A 124 2.47 26.48 -4.85
CA PHE A 124 1.46 27.32 -5.52
C PHE A 124 0.33 27.77 -4.59
N GLY A 125 0.35 27.37 -3.31
CA GLY A 125 -0.66 27.76 -2.33
C GLY A 125 -2.09 27.36 -2.71
N LYS A 126 -2.25 26.31 -3.54
CA LYS A 126 -3.56 25.78 -3.85
C LYS A 126 -4.14 25.10 -2.62
N SER A 127 -5.45 25.26 -2.40
CA SER A 127 -6.19 24.51 -1.38
C SER A 127 -5.87 23.02 -1.52
N GLU A 128 -5.46 22.37 -0.42
CA GLU A 128 -5.13 20.93 -0.39
C GLU A 128 -6.26 20.06 -0.99
N SER A 129 -7.51 20.54 -0.97
CA SER A 129 -8.67 19.84 -1.53
C SER A 129 -8.56 19.53 -3.03
N ASP A 130 -7.97 20.41 -3.83
CA ASP A 130 -8.17 20.37 -5.29
C ASP A 130 -7.30 19.31 -5.98
N LEU A 131 -6.15 18.97 -5.39
CA LEU A 131 -5.17 18.04 -5.96
C LEU A 131 -4.63 17.00 -4.97
N SER A 132 -5.18 16.91 -3.75
CA SER A 132 -4.81 15.87 -2.76
C SER A 132 -4.99 14.44 -3.26
N TRP A 133 -5.91 14.23 -4.21
CA TRP A 133 -6.15 12.93 -4.84
C TRP A 133 -5.08 12.55 -5.88
N GLY A 134 -4.29 13.53 -6.37
CA GLY A 134 -3.30 13.33 -7.42
C GLY A 134 -2.31 12.21 -7.11
N PRO A 135 -1.60 12.24 -5.96
CA PRO A 135 -0.66 11.19 -5.59
C PRO A 135 -1.29 9.80 -5.49
N SER A 136 -2.53 9.72 -5.00
CA SER A 136 -3.28 8.47 -4.92
C SER A 136 -3.61 7.91 -6.31
N VAL A 137 -4.03 8.76 -7.24
CA VAL A 137 -4.35 8.34 -8.62
C VAL A 137 -3.13 7.85 -9.37
N ILE A 138 -1.98 8.51 -9.23
CA ILE A 138 -0.72 8.05 -9.84
C ILE A 138 -0.31 6.68 -9.28
N SER A 139 -0.36 6.52 -7.96
CA SER A 139 0.00 5.26 -7.30
C SER A 139 -0.95 4.13 -7.67
N PHE A 140 -2.25 4.42 -7.76
CA PHE A 140 -3.26 3.48 -8.19
C PHE A 140 -3.08 3.08 -9.66
N GLY A 141 -2.88 4.05 -10.55
CA GLY A 141 -2.61 3.81 -11.96
C GLY A 141 -1.37 2.94 -12.20
N PHE A 142 -0.30 3.17 -11.43
CA PHE A 142 0.89 2.32 -11.48
C PHE A 142 0.60 0.87 -11.04
N ASN A 143 -0.19 0.67 -9.98
CA ASN A 143 -0.60 -0.67 -9.55
C ASN A 143 -1.50 -1.36 -10.59
N LEU A 144 -2.43 -0.64 -11.21
CA LEU A 144 -3.26 -1.19 -12.29
C LEU A 144 -2.40 -1.60 -13.49
N TRP A 145 -1.43 -0.76 -13.85
CA TRP A 145 -0.50 -1.06 -14.92
C TRP A 145 0.28 -2.36 -14.64
N LEU A 146 0.86 -2.51 -13.44
CA LEU A 146 1.51 -3.76 -13.02
C LEU A 146 0.55 -4.96 -13.00
N SER A 147 -0.72 -4.75 -12.66
CA SER A 147 -1.73 -5.79 -12.56
C SER A 147 -2.21 -6.30 -13.91
N PHE A 148 -2.33 -5.42 -14.91
CA PHE A 148 -2.95 -5.76 -16.19
C PHE A 148 -1.96 -6.04 -17.32
N MET A 149 -0.78 -5.46 -17.29
CA MET A 149 0.17 -5.57 -18.40
C MET A 149 0.63 -7.03 -18.61
N PRO A 150 0.74 -7.52 -19.86
CA PRO A 150 1.21 -8.88 -20.13
C PRO A 150 2.71 -9.05 -19.80
N SER A 151 3.10 -10.27 -19.41
CA SER A 151 4.50 -10.65 -19.24
C SER A 151 5.19 -10.71 -20.61
N LYS A 152 6.42 -10.22 -20.70
CA LYS A 152 7.27 -10.42 -21.88
C LYS A 152 8.25 -11.54 -21.58
N THR A 153 8.35 -12.54 -22.45
CA THR A 153 9.36 -13.61 -22.32
C THR A 153 10.74 -13.01 -22.55
N ASN A 154 11.41 -12.59 -21.47
CA ASN A 154 12.72 -11.94 -21.54
C ASN A 154 13.76 -12.85 -20.88
N THR A 155 14.72 -13.34 -21.66
CA THR A 155 15.77 -14.28 -21.21
C THR A 155 16.83 -13.62 -20.31
N ARG A 156 16.81 -12.29 -20.16
CA ARG A 156 17.82 -11.56 -19.35
C ARG A 156 17.69 -11.74 -17.85
N TYR A 157 16.51 -12.13 -17.35
CA TYR A 157 16.22 -12.17 -15.92
C TYR A 157 15.53 -13.46 -15.47
N SER A 158 15.45 -14.47 -16.34
CA SER A 158 14.91 -15.81 -16.04
C SER A 158 15.90 -16.65 -15.25
#